data_AF-A0AAE9E4H9-F1
#
_entry.id   AF-A0AAE9E4H9-F1
#
_cell.length_a   1.000
_cell.length_b   1.000
_cell.length_c   1.000
_cell.angle_alpha   90.00
_cell.angle_beta   90.00
_cell.angle_gamma   90.00
#
_symmetry.space_group_name_H-M   'P 1'
#
loop_
_entity.id
_entity.type
_entity.pdbx_description
1 polymer ?
#
loop_
_entity_poly.entity_id
_entity_poly.type
_entity_poly.pdbx_seq_one_letter_code
_entity_poly.pdbx_strand_id
1 'polypeptide(L)'
;MFYEVQETVRFLSSFMYGKIPRSRVKSFCGHLSCLLIEAIDEKQAVERFDLIVFADGQSDETIVQAARRAYVHLTELQECMNNELIIEISGGRVRALTPFSAQIVFPKTANFPHFQLRTH
;
A
#
# COMPACT_ATOMS: atom_id res chain seq x y z
N MET A 1 -7.69 -12.01 2.41
CA MET A 1 -7.12 -10.70 2.77
C MET A 1 -7.75 -9.56 1.94
N PHE A 2 -9.08 -9.54 1.80
CA PHE A 2 -9.74 -8.58 0.89
C PHE A 2 -9.71 -7.15 1.43
N TYR A 3 -10.05 -6.95 2.71
CA TYR A 3 -10.05 -5.64 3.34
C TYR A 3 -8.63 -5.04 3.40
N GLU A 4 -7.63 -5.88 3.62
CA GLU A 4 -6.23 -5.49 3.68
C GLU A 4 -5.71 -5.00 2.33
N VAL A 5 -6.14 -5.62 1.22
CA VAL A 5 -5.89 -5.10 -0.13
C VAL A 5 -6.54 -3.73 -0.32
N GLN A 6 -7.79 -3.55 0.11
CA GLN A 6 -8.47 -2.25 -0.02
C GLN A 6 -7.76 -1.13 0.78
N GLU A 7 -7.32 -1.41 2.01
CA GLU A 7 -6.57 -0.42 2.80
C GLU A 7 -5.18 -0.17 2.22
N THR A 8 -4.51 -1.19 1.68
CA THR A 8 -3.23 -1.04 0.97
C THR A 8 -3.37 -0.10 -0.23
N VAL A 9 -4.34 -0.35 -1.10
CA VAL A 9 -4.60 0.49 -2.27
C VAL A 9 -4.97 1.91 -1.86
N ARG A 10 -5.81 2.07 -0.83
CA ARG A 10 -6.17 3.38 -0.30
C ARG A 10 -4.96 4.13 0.23
N PHE A 11 -4.10 3.47 1.00
CA PHE A 11 -2.87 4.04 1.54
C PHE A 11 -1.96 4.53 0.41
N LEU A 12 -1.69 3.68 -0.59
CA LEU A 12 -0.85 4.05 -1.73
C LEU A 12 -1.44 5.23 -2.53
N SER A 13 -2.77 5.24 -2.74
CA SER A 13 -3.43 6.34 -3.45
C SER A 13 -3.26 7.70 -2.77
N SER A 14 -3.06 7.73 -1.44
CA SER A 14 -2.89 8.97 -0.68
C SER A 14 -1.64 9.76 -1.09
N PHE A 15 -0.59 9.07 -1.54
CA PHE A 15 0.63 9.71 -2.04
C PHE A 15 0.47 10.33 -3.43
N MET A 16 -0.52 9.87 -4.20
CA MET A 16 -0.74 10.27 -5.59
C MET A 16 -1.67 11.48 -5.71
N TYR A 17 -2.61 11.65 -4.80
CA TYR A 17 -3.57 12.74 -4.86
C TYR A 17 -2.87 14.11 -4.75
N GLY A 18 -3.24 15.02 -5.66
CA GLY A 18 -2.61 16.34 -5.78
C GLY A 18 -1.40 16.38 -6.72
N LYS A 19 -0.82 15.22 -7.07
CA LYS A 19 0.26 15.08 -8.06
C LYS A 19 -0.23 14.46 -9.36
N ILE A 20 -1.04 13.41 -9.26
CA ILE A 20 -1.59 12.66 -10.40
C ILE A 20 -3.09 12.99 -10.56
N PRO A 21 -3.61 13.14 -11.79
CA PRO A 21 -5.04 13.36 -12.03
C PRO A 21 -5.92 12.30 -11.38
N ARG A 22 -6.98 12.75 -10.72
CA ARG A 22 -7.88 11.90 -9.92
C ARG A 22 -8.45 10.69 -10.67
N SER A 23 -8.74 10.84 -11.97
CA SER A 23 -9.21 9.74 -12.82
C SER A 23 -8.16 8.62 -12.96
N ARG A 24 -6.90 8.98 -13.18
CA ARG A 24 -5.77 8.05 -13.27
C ARG A 24 -5.49 7.37 -11.93
N VAL A 25 -5.55 8.12 -10.82
CA VAL A 25 -5.43 7.53 -9.47
C VAL A 25 -6.52 6.50 -9.21
N LYS A 26 -7.78 6.80 -9.54
CA LYS A 26 -8.89 5.83 -9.40
C LYS A 26 -8.67 4.58 -10.27
N SER A 27 -8.21 4.76 -11.51
CA SER A 27 -7.91 3.65 -12.42
C SER A 27 -6.79 2.77 -11.87
N PHE A 28 -5.71 3.39 -11.38
CA PHE A 28 -4.59 2.70 -10.73
C PHE A 28 -5.07 1.87 -9.54
N CYS A 29 -5.91 2.45 -8.68
CA CYS A 29 -6.48 1.75 -7.52
C CYS A 29 -7.27 0.51 -7.93
N GLY A 30 -8.12 0.64 -8.96
CA GLY A 30 -8.90 -0.48 -9.48
C GLY A 30 -8.01 -1.62 -9.99
N HIS A 31 -7.03 -1.31 -10.83
CA HIS A 31 -6.13 -2.32 -11.38
C HIS A 31 -5.25 -2.96 -10.31
N LEU A 32 -4.67 -2.18 -9.39
CA LEU A 32 -3.82 -2.71 -8.32
C LEU A 32 -4.62 -3.62 -7.39
N SER A 33 -5.85 -3.26 -7.04
CA SER A 33 -6.71 -4.11 -6.23
C SER A 33 -6.95 -5.47 -6.86
N CYS A 34 -7.26 -5.52 -8.17
CA CYS A 34 -7.48 -6.80 -8.86
C CYS A 34 -6.20 -7.64 -8.91
N LEU A 35 -5.08 -7.03 -9.30
CA LEU A 35 -3.79 -7.72 -9.41
C LEU A 35 -3.29 -8.26 -8.08
N LEU A 36 -3.50 -7.53 -6.97
CA LEU A 36 -3.14 -8.01 -5.64
C LEU A 36 -3.99 -9.19 -5.18
N ILE A 37 -5.30 -9.17 -5.47
CA ILE A 37 -6.18 -10.29 -5.12
C ILE A 37 -5.72 -11.54 -5.88
N GLU A 38 -5.50 -11.42 -7.20
CA GLU A 38 -4.99 -12.51 -8.04
C GLU A 38 -3.65 -13.05 -7.51
N ALA A 39 -2.68 -12.17 -7.24
CA ALA A 39 -1.35 -12.58 -6.76
C ALA A 39 -1.36 -13.22 -5.36
N ILE A 40 -2.27 -12.80 -4.48
CA ILE A 40 -2.42 -13.40 -3.14
C ILE A 40 -3.11 -14.76 -3.26
N ASP A 41 -4.17 -14.85 -4.06
CA ASP A 41 -4.93 -16.08 -4.25
C ASP A 41 -4.08 -17.16 -4.94
N GLU A 42 -3.25 -16.79 -5.93
CA GLU A 42 -2.30 -17.71 -6.59
C GLU A 42 -1.28 -18.31 -5.62
N LYS A 43 -0.84 -17.55 -4.62
CA LYS A 43 0.15 -18.04 -3.66
C LYS A 43 -0.41 -19.02 -2.63
N GLN A 44 -1.74 -19.13 -2.48
CA GLN A 44 -2.57 -20.06 -1.66
C GLN A 44 -2.16 -20.39 -0.19
N ALA A 45 -0.91 -20.16 0.23
CA ALA A 45 -0.29 -20.71 1.43
C ALA A 45 0.54 -19.68 2.22
N VAL A 46 0.50 -18.39 1.85
CA VAL A 46 1.25 -17.35 2.54
C VAL A 46 0.39 -16.68 3.62
N GLU A 47 0.85 -16.77 4.86
CA GLU A 47 0.30 -15.99 5.99
C GLU A 47 0.48 -14.47 5.80
N ARG A 48 1.39 -14.09 4.88
CA ARG A 48 1.80 -12.72 4.61
C ARG A 48 2.27 -12.56 3.17
N PHE A 49 1.81 -11.49 2.53
CA PHE A 49 2.25 -11.04 1.22
C PHE A 49 3.02 -9.72 1.35
N ASP A 50 4.25 -9.68 0.86
CA ASP A 50 5.05 -8.46 0.80
C ASP A 50 4.96 -7.86 -0.59
N LEU A 51 4.55 -6.59 -0.64
CA LEU A 51 4.47 -5.80 -1.86
C LEU A 51 5.59 -4.77 -1.86
N ILE A 52 6.50 -4.89 -2.82
CA ILE A 52 7.64 -3.98 -2.99
C ILE A 52 7.22 -2.76 -3.83
N VAL A 53 7.40 -1.56 -3.28
CA VAL A 53 7.03 -0.28 -3.89
C VAL A 53 8.24 0.66 -3.86
N PHE A 54 8.98 0.70 -4.96
CA PHE A 54 10.20 1.50 -5.14
C PHE A 54 11.28 1.30 -4.05
N ALA A 55 11.38 0.10 -3.46
CA ALA A 55 12.47 -0.24 -2.54
C ALA A 55 13.68 -0.75 -3.34
N ASP A 56 14.87 -0.27 -3.01
CA ASP A 56 16.13 -0.57 -3.73
C ASP A 56 16.03 -0.37 -5.26
N GLY A 57 15.24 0.60 -5.70
CA GLY A 57 15.01 0.89 -7.12
C GLY A 57 14.14 -0.15 -7.84
N GLN A 58 13.52 -1.08 -7.12
CA GLN A 58 12.64 -2.11 -7.64
C GLN A 58 11.19 -1.90 -7.24
N SER A 59 10.27 -2.44 -8.03
CA SER A 59 8.84 -2.50 -7.70
C SER A 59 8.28 -3.81 -8.22
N ASP A 60 7.34 -4.37 -7.48
CA ASP A 60 6.66 -5.58 -7.93
C ASP A 60 5.89 -5.36 -9.23
N GLU A 61 5.78 -6.42 -10.02
CA GLU A 61 5.09 -6.41 -11.32
C GLU A 61 3.64 -5.94 -11.19
N THR A 62 2.98 -6.20 -10.04
CA THR A 62 1.62 -5.72 -9.76
C THR A 62 1.52 -4.19 -9.74
N ILE A 63 2.52 -3.49 -9.18
CA ILE A 63 2.61 -2.02 -9.20
C ILE A 63 2.87 -1.53 -10.62
N VAL A 64 3.81 -2.16 -11.33
CA VAL A 64 4.20 -1.78 -12.68
C VAL A 64 3.03 -1.93 -13.66
N GLN A 65 2.32 -3.06 -13.61
CA GLN A 65 1.15 -3.32 -14.44
C GLN A 65 -0.01 -2.40 -14.09
N ALA A 66 -0.26 -2.13 -12.80
CA ALA A 66 -1.32 -1.20 -12.40
C ALA A 66 -1.04 0.22 -12.93
N ALA A 67 0.19 0.70 -12.83
CA ALA A 67 0.61 2.00 -13.34
C ALA A 67 0.44 2.07 -14.87
N ARG A 68 0.91 1.04 -15.59
CA ARG A 68 0.79 0.93 -17.04
C ARG A 68 -0.66 0.97 -17.51
N ARG A 69 -1.55 0.17 -16.88
CA ARG A 69 -2.97 0.12 -17.22
C ARG A 69 -3.71 1.42 -16.89
N ALA A 70 -3.24 2.16 -15.90
CA ALA A 70 -3.78 3.46 -15.50
C ALA A 70 -3.20 4.66 -16.25
N TYR A 71 -2.28 4.44 -17.21
CA TYR A 71 -1.54 5.49 -17.91
C TYR A 71 -0.82 6.45 -16.94
N VAL A 72 -0.21 5.89 -15.90
CA VAL A 72 0.65 6.60 -14.94
C VAL A 72 2.09 6.19 -15.23
N HIS A 73 2.95 7.17 -15.49
CA HIS A 73 4.38 6.90 -15.69
C HIS A 73 5.02 6.45 -14.37
N LEU A 74 5.92 5.47 -14.45
CA LEU A 74 6.63 4.96 -13.26
C LEU A 74 7.44 6.05 -12.55
N THR A 75 8.01 6.99 -13.31
CA THR A 75 8.72 8.14 -12.76
C THR A 75 7.80 9.06 -11.97
N GLU A 76 6.62 9.39 -12.50
CA GLU A 76 5.57 10.17 -11.81
C GLU A 76 5.12 9.46 -10.52
N LEU A 77 4.99 8.13 -10.57
CA LEU A 77 4.63 7.32 -9.40
C LEU A 77 5.75 7.26 -8.36
N GLN A 78 7.01 7.15 -8.78
CA GLN A 78 8.18 7.14 -7.89
C GLN A 78 8.34 8.49 -7.18
N GLU A 79 8.14 9.61 -7.87
CA GLU A 79 8.12 10.96 -7.28
C GLU A 79 6.98 11.13 -6.24
N CYS A 80 5.91 10.35 -6.35
CA CYS A 80 4.87 10.29 -5.34
C CYS A 80 5.30 9.51 -4.09
N MET A 81 6.04 8.41 -4.27
CA MET A 81 6.27 7.36 -3.25
C MET A 81 7.76 7.01 -3.06
N ASN A 82 8.65 8.00 -2.98
CA ASN A 82 10.11 7.80 -2.92
C ASN A 82 10.64 7.38 -1.52
N ASN A 83 9.88 6.55 -0.80
CA ASN A 83 10.17 6.21 0.60
C ASN A 83 10.75 4.79 0.79
N GLU A 84 11.18 4.14 -0.29
CA GLU A 84 11.65 2.74 -0.27
C GLU A 84 10.67 1.84 0.48
N LEU A 85 9.45 1.76 -0.05
CA LEU A 85 8.29 1.28 0.68
C LEU A 85 8.11 -0.22 0.45
N ILE A 86 7.96 -0.97 1.55
CA ILE A 86 7.48 -2.35 1.52
C ILE A 86 6.15 -2.40 2.27
N ILE A 87 5.10 -2.92 1.63
CA ILE A 87 3.81 -3.14 2.28
C ILE A 87 3.68 -4.60 2.66
N GLU A 88 3.61 -4.87 3.95
CA GLU A 88 3.29 -6.20 4.48
C GLU A 88 1.78 -6.34 4.61
N ILE A 89 1.18 -7.29 3.88
CA ILE A 89 -0.26 -7.59 3.90
C ILE A 89 -0.45 -8.96 4.56
N SER A 90 -1.10 -9.01 5.71
CA SER A 90 -1.41 -10.27 6.40
C SER A 90 -2.85 -10.29 6.90
N GLY A 91 -3.36 -11.47 7.27
CA GLY A 91 -4.72 -11.60 7.78
C GLY A 91 -4.97 -10.68 8.99
N GLY A 92 -5.84 -9.67 8.82
CA GLY A 92 -6.20 -8.70 9.85
C GLY A 92 -5.22 -7.53 10.02
N ARG A 93 -4.16 -7.41 9.21
CA ARG A 93 -3.14 -6.35 9.40
C ARG A 93 -2.46 -5.93 8.08
N VAL A 94 -2.19 -4.64 7.97
CA VAL A 94 -1.32 -4.06 6.92
C VAL A 94 -0.28 -3.17 7.58
N ARG A 95 0.98 -3.33 7.20
CA ARG A 95 2.09 -2.48 7.65
C ARG A 95 2.79 -1.86 6.45
N ALA A 96 3.13 -0.59 6.58
CA ALA A 96 4.00 0.12 5.66
C ALA A 96 5.38 0.23 6.30
N LEU A 97 6.40 -0.33 5.66
CA LEU A 97 7.78 -0.30 6.10
C LEU A 97 8.59 0.60 5.18
N THR A 98 9.47 1.36 5.81
CA THR A 98 10.53 2.14 5.17
C THR A 98 11.85 1.77 5.87
N PRO A 99 13.02 2.16 5.35
CA PRO A 99 14.29 1.90 6.02
C PRO A 99 14.37 2.45 7.45
N PHE A 100 13.58 3.48 7.77
CA PHE A 100 13.66 4.22 9.03
C PHE A 100 12.43 4.04 9.94
N SER A 101 11.32 3.52 9.43
CA SER A 101 10.06 3.48 10.18
C SER A 101 9.12 2.37 9.73
N ALA A 102 8.26 1.96 10.66
CA ALA A 102 7.16 1.03 10.41
C ALA A 102 5.85 1.66 10.87
N GLN A 103 4.86 1.73 9.99
CA GLN A 103 3.53 2.26 10.28
C GLN A 103 2.48 1.15 10.15
N ILE A 104 1.53 1.10 11.08
CA ILE A 104 0.33 0.28 10.94
C ILE A 104 -0.67 1.03 10.06
N VAL A 105 -0.97 0.47 8.89
CA VAL A 105 -1.98 0.98 7.94
C VAL A 105 -3.36 0.42 8.28
N PHE A 106 -3.40 -0.86 8.68
CA PHE A 106 -4.63 -1.56 9.09
C PHE A 106 -4.34 -2.55 10.24
N PRO A 107 -5.23 -2.69 11.25
CA PRO A 107 -6.38 -1.84 11.50
C PRO A 107 -5.92 -0.40 11.78
N LYS A 108 -6.71 0.60 11.39
CA LYS A 108 -6.44 1.98 11.79
C LYS A 108 -6.52 2.01 13.32
N THR A 109 -5.39 2.05 13.99
CA THR A 109 -5.37 2.41 15.39
C THR A 109 -5.93 3.82 15.45
N ALA A 110 -7.16 3.98 15.93
CA ALA A 110 -7.56 5.25 16.49
C ALA A 110 -6.45 5.59 17.49
N ASN A 111 -5.71 6.68 17.26
CA ASN A 111 -4.84 7.25 18.27
C ASN A 111 -5.75 7.58 19.46
N PHE A 112 -5.99 6.63 20.35
CA PHE A 112 -6.37 6.96 21.70
C PHE A 112 -5.09 7.51 22.31
N PRO A 113 -5.01 8.82 22.65
CA PRO A 113 -3.97 9.25 23.53
C PRO A 113 -4.10 8.38 24.78
N HIS A 114 -3.02 7.71 25.17
CA HIS A 114 -2.93 7.07 26.47
C HIS A 114 -3.17 8.16 27.52
N PHE A 115 -4.41 8.34 27.95
CA PHE A 115 -4.70 8.99 29.22
C PHE A 115 -4.15 8.05 30.29
N GLN A 116 -2.97 8.40 30.80
CA GLN A 116 -2.49 7.87 32.06
C GLN A 116 -3.54 8.23 33.11
N LEU A 117 -4.35 7.24 33.51
CA LEU A 117 -5.09 7.31 34.76
C LEU A 117 -4.05 7.30 35.88
N ARG A 118 -3.65 8.50 36.32
CA ARG A 118 -3.09 8.69 37.67
C ARG A 118 -4.20 8.33 38.64
N THR A 119 -4.12 7.15 39.22
CA THR A 119 -4.85 6.80 40.43
C THR A 119 -4.30 7.65 41.57
N HIS A 120 -5.15 8.49 42.15
CA HIS A 120 -4.96 9.13 43.44
C HIS A 120 -5.23 8.13 44.57
#